data_AF-A0A4P2VHF8-F1
#
_entry.id   AF-A0A4P2VHF8-F1
#
_cell.length_a   1.000
_cell.length_b   1.000
_cell.length_c   1.000
_cell.angle_alpha   90.00
_cell.angle_beta   90.00
_cell.angle_gamma   90.00
#
_symmetry.space_group_name_H-M   'P 1'
#
loop_
_entity.id
_entity.type
_entity.pdbx_description
1 polymer ?
#
loop_
_entity_poly.entity_id
_entity_poly.type
_entity_poly.pdbx_seq_one_letter_code
_entity_poly.pdbx_strand_id
1 'polypeptide(L)'
;MSLYNKPNDTSFEYFLKKTYPEHARRILLAKSNANIVRFFYPLLSFFIPIIFFAIISLSIAFFKKAILTSVEGGKFADVITEISIHNSIIITCTIGFIISLMFLLIGLLLGFSKAKDLLFHSEQLETSVRQVWLLEQNNKLNTKENAPKNYEFEN
;
A
#
# COMPACT_ATOMS: atom_id res chain seq x y z
N MET A 1 -1.59 -9.05 25.88
CA MET A 1 -2.48 -8.51 26.93
C MET A 1 -2.42 -6.98 26.82
N SER A 2 -3.41 -6.37 26.16
CA SER A 2 -3.44 -4.93 25.89
C SER A 2 -4.31 -4.25 26.96
N LEU A 3 -3.66 -3.64 27.96
CA LEU A 3 -4.29 -2.83 29.00
C LEU A 3 -4.49 -1.38 28.52
N TYR A 4 -5.24 -1.23 27.43
CA TYR A 4 -5.84 0.04 27.06
C TYR A 4 -7.32 -0.23 26.76
N ASN A 5 -8.15 -0.07 27.80
CA ASN A 5 -9.59 0.07 27.61
C ASN A 5 -9.81 1.33 26.76
N LYS A 6 -10.07 1.16 25.46
CA LYS A 6 -10.53 2.22 24.56
C LYS A 6 -11.82 2.81 25.14
N PRO A 7 -11.79 4.01 25.74
CA PRO A 7 -13.01 4.61 26.24
C PRO A 7 -13.76 5.18 25.04
N ASN A 8 -14.98 4.71 24.79
CA ASN A 8 -15.98 5.38 23.95
C ASN A 8 -15.65 5.65 22.47
N ASP A 9 -15.05 4.69 21.75
CA ASP A 9 -14.88 4.77 20.28
C ASP A 9 -16.22 5.06 19.56
N THR A 10 -17.34 4.52 20.04
CA THR A 10 -18.67 4.69 19.42
C THR A 10 -19.22 6.12 19.48
N SER A 11 -19.02 6.85 20.59
CA SER A 11 -19.55 8.21 20.74
C SER A 11 -18.74 9.24 19.93
N PHE A 12 -17.42 9.05 19.83
CA PHE A 12 -16.56 9.88 19.00
C PHE A 12 -16.80 9.57 17.53
N GLU A 13 -16.93 8.29 17.16
CA GLU A 13 -17.20 7.90 15.78
C GLU A 13 -18.57 8.40 15.29
N TYR A 14 -19.58 8.38 16.17
CA TYR A 14 -20.88 8.99 15.89
C TYR A 14 -20.76 10.51 15.69
N PHE A 15 -20.02 11.21 16.56
CA PHE A 15 -19.75 12.64 16.41
C PHE A 15 -18.99 12.96 15.11
N LEU A 16 -17.95 12.20 14.80
CA LEU A 16 -17.15 12.33 13.59
C LEU A 16 -18.03 12.19 12.34
N LYS A 17 -18.87 11.15 12.27
CA LYS A 17 -19.77 10.90 11.14
C LYS A 17 -20.87 11.96 11.00
N LYS A 18 -21.35 12.50 12.13
CA LYS A 18 -22.43 13.49 12.15
C LYS A 18 -21.96 14.92 11.85
N THR A 19 -20.86 15.34 12.46
CA THR A 19 -20.35 16.72 12.39
C THR A 19 -19.36 16.90 11.24
N TYR A 20 -18.59 15.86 10.89
CA TYR A 20 -17.54 15.92 9.88
C TYR A 20 -17.57 14.69 8.94
N PRO A 21 -18.66 14.47 8.17
CA PRO A 21 -18.83 13.29 7.32
C PRO A 21 -17.71 13.15 6.27
N GLU A 22 -17.23 14.26 5.71
CA GLU A 22 -16.12 14.26 4.75
C GLU A 22 -14.78 13.84 5.38
N HIS A 23 -14.50 14.23 6.62
CA HIS A 23 -13.30 13.79 7.34
C HIS A 23 -13.39 12.31 7.71
N ALA A 24 -14.56 11.84 8.15
CA ALA A 24 -14.80 10.42 8.40
C ALA A 24 -14.57 9.57 7.14
N ARG A 25 -15.08 10.03 5.99
CA ARG A 25 -14.87 9.38 4.70
C ARG A 25 -13.39 9.35 4.32
N ARG A 26 -12.66 10.46 4.48
CA ARG A 26 -11.22 10.55 4.19
C ARG A 26 -10.39 9.61 5.07
N ILE A 27 -10.71 9.48 6.36
CA ILE A 27 -10.01 8.55 7.28
C ILE A 27 -10.22 7.10 6.85
N LEU A 28 -11.46 6.72 6.51
CA LEU A 28 -11.77 5.37 6.03
C LEU A 28 -11.06 5.06 4.71
N LEU A 29 -11.09 6.00 3.76
CA LEU A 29 -10.38 5.86 2.48
C LEU A 29 -8.86 5.78 2.68
N ALA A 30 -8.28 6.58 3.57
CA ALA A 30 -6.85 6.54 3.86
C ALA A 30 -6.43 5.18 4.45
N LYS A 31 -7.21 4.63 5.39
CA LYS A 31 -6.97 3.29 5.96
C LYS A 31 -7.10 2.18 4.91
N SER A 32 -8.12 2.25 4.05
CA SER A 32 -8.30 1.30 2.94
C SER A 32 -7.17 1.39 1.91
N ASN A 33 -6.84 2.60 1.47
CA ASN A 33 -5.77 2.85 0.50
C ASN A 33 -4.40 2.46 1.05
N ALA A 34 -4.13 2.66 2.34
CA ALA A 34 -2.88 2.22 2.96
C ALA A 34 -2.69 0.70 2.86
N ASN A 35 -3.76 -0.08 3.05
CA ASN A 35 -3.71 -1.53 2.84
C ASN A 35 -3.48 -1.87 1.37
N ILE A 36 -4.21 -1.25 0.43
CA ILE A 36 -4.03 -1.50 -1.00
C ILE A 36 -2.58 -1.21 -1.42
N VAL A 37 -2.02 -0.07 -1.00
CA VAL A 37 -0.65 0.34 -1.30
C VAL A 37 0.38 -0.65 -0.77
N ARG A 38 0.18 -1.21 0.44
CA ARG A 38 1.07 -2.24 1.01
C ARG A 38 1.14 -3.52 0.18
N PHE A 39 0.04 -3.90 -0.48
CA PHE A 39 0.01 -5.11 -1.30
C PHE A 39 0.39 -4.83 -2.75
N PHE A 40 -0.07 -3.72 -3.31
CA PHE A 40 0.07 -3.45 -4.73
C PHE A 40 1.48 -3.04 -5.12
N TYR A 41 2.19 -2.27 -4.29
CA TYR A 41 3.56 -1.85 -4.58
C TYR A 41 4.55 -3.02 -4.70
N PRO A 42 4.65 -3.94 -3.72
CA PRO A 42 5.50 -5.13 -3.84
C PRO A 42 5.15 -5.97 -5.06
N LEU A 43 3.85 -6.16 -5.29
CA LEU A 43 3.35 -7.02 -6.36
C LEU A 43 3.69 -6.43 -7.73
N LEU A 44 3.44 -5.14 -7.93
CA LEU A 44 3.77 -4.45 -9.18
C LEU A 44 5.28 -4.43 -9.42
N SER A 45 6.08 -4.09 -8.40
CA SER A 45 7.54 -4.08 -8.51
C SER A 45 8.10 -5.46 -8.82
N PHE A 46 7.50 -6.54 -8.32
CA PHE A 46 7.88 -7.92 -8.66
C PHE A 46 7.51 -8.28 -10.11
N PHE A 47 6.30 -7.94 -10.56
CA PHE A 47 5.82 -8.33 -11.89
C PHE A 47 6.48 -7.59 -13.05
N ILE A 48 6.83 -6.31 -12.89
CA ILE A 48 7.47 -5.52 -13.96
C ILE A 48 8.71 -6.21 -14.56
N PRO A 49 9.74 -6.57 -13.77
CA PRO A 49 10.91 -7.26 -14.31
C PRO A 49 10.57 -8.65 -14.85
N ILE A 50 9.67 -9.40 -14.22
CA ILE A 50 9.27 -10.73 -14.72
C ILE A 50 8.70 -10.62 -16.14
N ILE A 51 7.78 -9.70 -16.36
CA ILE A 51 7.16 -9.50 -17.66
C ILE A 51 8.20 -9.05 -18.68
N PHE A 52 9.08 -8.12 -18.31
CA PHE A 52 10.16 -7.65 -19.19
C PHE A 52 11.08 -8.79 -19.66
N PHE A 53 11.60 -9.59 -18.73
CA PHE A 53 12.49 -10.70 -19.07
C PHE A 53 11.75 -11.85 -19.78
N ALA A 54 10.47 -12.08 -19.46
CA ALA A 54 9.64 -13.05 -20.17
C ALA A 54 9.45 -12.66 -21.64
N ILE A 55 9.23 -11.37 -21.94
CA ILE A 55 9.09 -10.87 -23.31
C ILE A 55 10.41 -11.05 -24.09
N ILE A 56 11.56 -10.79 -23.46
CA ILE A 56 12.87 -11.02 -24.08
C ILE A 56 13.07 -12.51 -24.39
N SER A 57 12.86 -13.38 -23.41
CA SER A 57 12.98 -14.82 -23.58
C SER A 57 12.03 -15.37 -24.65
N LEU A 58 10.79 -14.86 -24.70
CA LEU A 58 9.81 -15.23 -25.72
C LEU A 58 10.26 -14.78 -27.11
N SER A 59 10.83 -13.59 -27.23
CA SER A 59 11.36 -13.07 -28.50
C SER A 59 12.51 -13.95 -29.01
N ILE A 60 13.46 -14.31 -28.14
CA ILE A 60 14.57 -15.21 -28.49
C ILE A 60 14.03 -16.59 -28.92
N ALA A 61 13.05 -17.12 -28.20
CA ALA A 61 12.44 -18.40 -28.54
C ALA A 61 11.73 -18.37 -29.90
N PHE A 62 11.00 -17.28 -30.21
CA PHE A 62 10.29 -17.12 -31.47
C PHE A 62 11.24 -16.98 -32.66
N PHE A 63 12.32 -16.22 -32.51
CA PHE A 63 13.31 -16.00 -33.57
C PHE A 63 14.42 -17.05 -33.64
N LYS A 64 14.39 -18.08 -32.78
CA LYS A 64 15.41 -19.14 -32.70
C LYS A 64 15.83 -19.71 -34.06
N LYS A 65 14.86 -20.05 -34.92
CA LYS A 65 15.16 -20.62 -36.25
C LYS A 65 15.89 -19.63 -37.16
N ALA A 66 15.41 -18.38 -37.20
CA ALA A 66 16.03 -17.31 -37.99
C ALA A 66 17.46 -17.01 -37.51
N ILE A 67 17.68 -17.04 -36.19
CA ILE A 67 19.00 -16.89 -35.58
C ILE A 67 19.93 -18.01 -36.06
N LEU A 68 19.52 -19.28 -35.95
CA LEU A 68 20.34 -20.41 -36.38
C LEU A 68 20.69 -20.34 -37.88
N THR A 69 19.71 -20.07 -38.75
CA THR A 69 19.94 -19.95 -40.19
C THR A 69 20.84 -18.77 -40.57
N SER A 70 20.81 -17.69 -39.79
CA SER A 70 21.65 -16.51 -40.06
C SER A 70 23.13 -16.72 -39.74
N VAL A 71 23.43 -17.72 -38.90
CA VAL A 71 24.78 -18.01 -38.41
C VAL A 71 25.37 -19.27 -39.07
N GLU A 72 24.53 -20.05 -39.74
CA GLU A 72 24.92 -21.26 -40.47
C GLU A 72 26.00 -20.94 -41.53
N GLY A 73 27.16 -21.61 -41.43
CA GLY A 73 28.31 -21.38 -42.31
C GLY A 73 29.20 -20.17 -41.96
N GLY A 74 28.88 -19.43 -40.89
CA GLY A 74 29.69 -18.32 -40.39
C GLY A 74 30.65 -18.70 -39.26
N LYS A 75 31.54 -17.77 -38.86
CA LYS A 75 32.51 -17.96 -37.75
C LYS A 75 31.86 -18.21 -36.38
N PHE A 76 30.57 -17.94 -36.25
CA PHE A 76 29.82 -18.09 -34.99
C PHE A 76 28.96 -19.37 -34.94
N ALA A 77 28.97 -20.20 -35.98
CA ALA A 77 28.17 -21.43 -36.06
C ALA A 77 28.46 -22.40 -34.91
N ASP A 78 29.73 -22.48 -34.48
CA ASP A 78 30.14 -23.36 -33.38
C ASP A 78 29.67 -22.85 -32.00
N VAL A 79 29.38 -21.55 -31.88
CA VAL A 79 29.00 -20.91 -30.61
C VAL A 79 27.48 -20.80 -30.50
N ILE A 80 26.80 -20.46 -31.60
CA ILE A 80 25.35 -20.24 -31.65
C ILE A 80 24.70 -21.54 -32.14
N THR A 81 24.48 -22.44 -31.20
CA THR A 81 23.83 -23.73 -31.40
C THR A 81 22.47 -23.75 -30.72
N GLU A 82 21.70 -24.80 -30.99
CA GLU A 82 20.39 -24.98 -30.36
C GLU A 82 20.47 -24.97 -28.82
N ILE A 83 21.53 -25.57 -28.28
CA ILE A 83 21.82 -25.66 -26.85
C ILE A 83 22.19 -24.29 -26.28
N SER A 84 23.01 -23.50 -26.98
CA SER A 84 23.41 -22.18 -26.46
C SER A 84 22.25 -21.19 -26.43
N ILE A 85 21.33 -21.24 -27.41
CA ILE A 85 20.09 -20.45 -27.39
C ILE A 85 19.19 -20.89 -26.22
N HIS A 86 19.04 -22.19 -25.99
CA HIS A 86 18.25 -22.70 -24.86
C HIS A 86 18.84 -22.26 -23.51
N ASN A 87 20.16 -22.38 -23.35
CA ASN A 87 20.87 -21.91 -22.16
C ASN A 87 20.72 -20.40 -21.98
N SER A 88 20.78 -19.62 -23.06
CA SER A 88 20.57 -18.17 -23.01
C SER A 88 19.18 -17.83 -22.47
N ILE A 89 18.12 -18.50 -22.93
CA ILE A 89 16.75 -18.30 -22.42
C ILE A 89 16.67 -18.61 -20.92
N ILE A 90 17.26 -19.73 -20.48
CA ILE A 90 17.30 -20.11 -19.05
C ILE A 90 18.01 -19.04 -18.22
N ILE A 91 19.17 -18.56 -18.68
CA ILE A 91 19.95 -17.52 -18.01
C ILE A 91 19.13 -16.22 -17.90
N THR A 92 18.49 -15.78 -19.00
CA THR A 92 17.65 -14.58 -19.02
C THR A 92 16.48 -14.69 -18.04
N CYS A 93 15.79 -15.83 -18.00
CA CYS A 93 14.71 -16.09 -17.03
C CYS A 93 15.23 -16.07 -15.59
N THR A 94 16.38 -16.70 -15.33
CA THR A 94 16.99 -16.78 -13.99
C THR A 94 17.40 -15.39 -13.49
N ILE A 95 18.06 -14.60 -14.33
CA ILE A 95 18.43 -13.21 -14.02
C ILE A 95 17.17 -12.38 -13.75
N GLY A 96 16.14 -12.53 -14.58
CA GLY A 96 14.87 -11.83 -14.39
C GLY A 96 14.20 -12.15 -13.06
N PHE A 97 14.26 -13.41 -12.63
CA PHE A 97 13.73 -13.82 -11.34
C PHE A 97 14.53 -13.23 -10.17
N ILE A 98 15.87 -13.23 -10.24
CA ILE A 98 16.73 -12.62 -9.20
C ILE A 98 16.46 -11.11 -9.09
N ILE A 99 16.41 -10.41 -10.22
CA ILE A 99 16.11 -8.97 -10.25
C ILE A 99 14.70 -8.70 -9.70
N SER A 100 13.73 -9.55 -10.06
CA SER A 100 12.36 -9.44 -9.56
C SER A 100 12.28 -9.58 -8.03
N LEU A 101 13.04 -10.51 -7.43
CA LEU A 101 13.14 -10.61 -5.98
C LEU A 101 13.76 -9.36 -5.34
N MET A 102 14.78 -8.77 -5.96
CA MET A 102 15.36 -7.51 -5.48
C MET A 102 14.33 -6.37 -5.53
N PHE A 103 13.57 -6.29 -6.62
CA PHE A 103 12.50 -5.30 -6.78
C PHE A 103 11.32 -5.53 -5.84
N LEU A 104 11.00 -6.77 -5.48
CA LEU A 104 10.01 -7.09 -4.45
C LEU A 104 10.40 -6.45 -3.11
N LEU A 105 11.67 -6.57 -2.70
CA LEU A 105 12.16 -5.96 -1.46
C LEU A 105 12.06 -4.43 -1.49
N ILE A 106 12.42 -3.81 -2.63
CA ILE A 106 12.27 -2.37 -2.83
C ILE A 106 10.79 -1.96 -2.79
N GLY A 107 9.92 -2.72 -3.46
CA GLY A 107 8.47 -2.51 -3.48
C GLY A 107 7.84 -2.65 -2.09
N LEU A 108 8.34 -3.58 -1.25
CA LEU A 108 7.96 -3.68 0.16
C LEU A 108 8.33 -2.42 0.93
N LEU A 109 9.58 -1.96 0.83
CA LEU A 109 10.03 -0.75 1.52
C LEU A 109 9.21 0.48 1.11
N LEU A 110 8.98 0.67 -0.20
CA LEU A 110 8.18 1.76 -0.73
C LEU A 110 6.71 1.65 -0.33
N GLY A 111 6.11 0.46 -0.40
CA GLY A 111 4.73 0.19 -0.01
C GLY A 111 4.49 0.45 1.48
N PHE A 112 5.39 -0.01 2.35
CA PHE A 112 5.32 0.28 3.78
C PHE A 112 5.50 1.77 4.08
N SER A 113 6.49 2.41 3.45
CA SER A 113 6.74 3.85 3.62
C SER A 113 5.51 4.67 3.22
N LYS A 114 4.93 4.40 2.05
CA LYS A 114 3.78 5.16 1.57
C LYS A 114 2.49 4.88 2.34
N ALA A 115 2.29 3.65 2.81
CA ALA A 115 1.17 3.33 3.67
C ALA A 115 1.29 3.98 5.06
N LYS A 116 2.52 4.10 5.60
CA LYS A 116 2.78 4.81 6.85
C LYS A 116 2.47 6.30 6.72
N ASP A 117 2.86 6.92 5.60
CA ASP A 117 2.53 8.32 5.27
C ASP A 117 1.00 8.54 5.22
N LEU A 118 0.26 7.67 4.51
CA LEU A 118 -1.21 7.71 4.44
C LEU A 118 -1.87 7.55 5.82
N LEU A 119 -1.37 6.63 6.65
CA LEU A 119 -1.89 6.41 8.00
C LEU A 119 -1.63 7.60 8.90
N PHE A 120 -0.41 8.17 8.89
CA PHE A 120 -0.11 9.35 9.70
C PHE A 120 -0.96 10.55 9.32
N HIS A 121 -1.19 10.78 8.02
CA HIS A 121 -2.07 11.85 7.58
C HIS A 121 -3.51 11.64 8.10
N SER A 122 -3.98 10.39 8.12
CA SER A 122 -5.30 10.05 8.69
C SER A 122 -5.35 10.24 10.21
N GLU A 123 -4.27 9.91 10.92
CA GLU A 123 -4.17 10.06 12.38
C GLU A 123 -4.09 11.52 12.80
N GLN A 124 -3.38 12.36 12.05
CA GLN A 124 -3.36 13.81 12.27
C GLN A 124 -4.75 14.42 12.12
N LEU A 125 -5.49 14.01 11.08
CA LEU A 125 -6.87 14.45 10.86
C LEU A 125 -7.82 13.93 11.96
N GLU A 126 -7.64 12.70 12.42
CA GLU A 126 -8.42 12.13 13.53
C GLU A 126 -8.14 12.87 14.84
N THR A 127 -6.87 13.20 15.11
CA THR A 127 -6.44 13.90 16.33
C THR A 127 -6.99 15.32 16.40
N SER A 128 -6.96 16.07 15.30
CA SER A 128 -7.50 17.44 15.27
C SER A 128 -9.00 17.46 15.57
N VAL A 129 -9.77 16.54 14.99
CA VAL A 129 -11.22 16.44 15.26
C VAL A 129 -11.49 15.93 16.69
N ARG A 130 -10.63 15.05 17.22
CA ARG A 130 -10.74 14.56 18.61
C ARG A 130 -10.51 15.68 19.62
N GLN A 131 -9.58 16.61 19.37
CA GLN A 131 -9.39 17.79 20.23
C GLN A 131 -10.64 18.67 20.26
N VAL A 132 -11.26 18.94 19.10
CA VAL A 132 -12.52 19.70 19.01
C VAL A 132 -13.63 19.02 19.78
N TRP A 133 -13.77 17.69 19.63
CA TRP A 133 -14.77 16.93 20.36
C TRP A 133 -14.59 16.98 21.88
N LEU A 134 -13.35 16.86 22.37
CA LEU A 134 -13.03 16.97 23.79
C LEU A 134 -13.36 18.35 24.35
N LEU A 135 -13.06 19.42 23.61
CA LEU A 135 -13.44 20.79 23.99
C LEU A 135 -14.96 20.95 24.08
N GLU A 136 -15.69 20.39 23.13
CA GLU A 136 -17.16 20.45 23.12
C GLU A 136 -17.78 19.64 24.29
N GLN A 137 -17.19 18.50 24.64
CA GLN A 137 -17.60 17.74 25.82
C GLN A 137 -17.32 18.52 27.11
N ASN A 138 -16.15 19.13 27.23
CA ASN A 138 -15.78 19.92 28.40
C ASN A 138 -16.72 21.14 28.57
N ASN A 139 -17.04 21.83 27.47
CA ASN A 139 -18.01 22.92 27.50
C ASN A 139 -19.40 22.44 27.93
N LYS A 140 -19.89 21.30 27.40
CA LYS A 140 -21.19 20.73 27.82
C LYS A 140 -21.22 20.33 29.30
N LEU A 141 -20.11 19.88 29.86
CA LEU A 141 -19.98 19.58 31.29
C LEU A 141 -20.04 20.87 32.12
N ASN A 142 -19.25 21.89 31.75
CA ASN A 142 -19.26 23.19 32.42
C ASN A 142 -20.62 23.90 32.35
N THR A 143 -21.36 23.79 31.23
CA THR A 143 -22.70 24.39 31.13
C THR A 143 -23.72 23.65 32.00
N LYS A 144 -23.59 22.33 32.18
CA LYS A 144 -24.45 21.55 33.08
C LYS A 144 -24.14 21.81 34.56
N GLU A 145 -22.88 22.03 34.90
CA GLU A 145 -22.47 22.37 36.26
C GLU A 145 -22.90 23.79 36.67
N ASN A 146 -22.91 24.72 35.70
CA ASN A 146 -23.39 26.10 35.89
C ASN A 146 -24.88 26.29 35.59
N ALA A 147 -25.63 25.23 35.32
CA ALA A 147 -27.08 25.33 35.19
C ALA A 147 -27.65 25.76 36.54
N PRO A 148 -28.46 26.83 36.62
CA PRO A 148 -29.03 27.27 37.88
C PRO A 148 -29.82 26.10 38.47
N LYS A 149 -29.47 25.69 39.69
CA LYS A 149 -30.37 24.85 40.49
C LYS A 149 -31.65 25.65 40.64
N ASN A 150 -32.68 25.32 39.87
CA ASN A 150 -34.03 25.71 40.19
C ASN A 150 -34.33 25.07 41.54
N TYR A 151 -34.08 25.81 42.60
CA TYR A 151 -34.77 25.59 43.86
C TYR A 151 -36.21 25.94 43.56
N GLU A 152 -37.00 24.94 43.18
CA GLU A 152 -38.44 24.99 43.35
C GLU A 152 -38.64 25.25 44.85
N PHE A 153 -38.95 26.51 45.17
CA PHE A 153 -39.50 26.87 46.47
C PHE A 153 -40.87 26.21 46.54
N GLU A 154 -40.92 25.01 47.12
CA GLU A 154 -42.16 24.49 47.69
C GLU A 154 -42.50 25.33 48.93
N ASN A 155 -43.58 26.11 48.77
CA ASN A 155 -44.44 26.78 49.76
C ASN A 155 -43.91 28.03 50.49
#